data_AF-A0A7C5E109-F1
#
_entry.id   AF-A0A7C5E109-F1
#
_cell.length_a   1.000
_cell.length_b   1.000
_cell.length_c   1.000
_cell.angle_alpha   90.00
_cell.angle_beta   90.00
_cell.angle_gamma   90.00
#
_symmetry.space_group_name_H-M   'P 1'
#
loop_
_entity.id
_entity.type
_entity.pdbx_description
1 polymer ?
#
loop_
_entity_poly.entity_id
_entity_poly.type
_entity_poly.pdbx_seq_one_letter_code
_entity_poly.pdbx_strand_id
1 'polypeptide(L)'
;MINHYRADLTDNPVFYITKRLQWQAKGVSHIRRHRWPVEVYHEEGKAEGLDQYQLRGFEAIERHMALVAVVYSLLLAAQQDPALQQKLQGELKLELEGSVPFWRRAAQAHSLWSLALFIRAGLAQGQTLHQVMGPLLRAACAH
;
A
#
# COMPACT_ATOMS: atom_id res chain seq x y z
N MET A 1 -0.47 -8.10 -35.60
CA MET A 1 0.17 -6.80 -35.90
C MET A 1 1.51 -6.76 -35.18
N ILE A 2 2.61 -6.59 -35.92
CA ILE A 2 3.96 -6.51 -35.37
C ILE A 2 4.31 -5.01 -35.32
N ASN A 3 4.68 -4.49 -34.15
CA ASN A 3 5.04 -3.08 -33.93
C ASN A 3 6.48 -3.03 -33.44
N HIS A 4 7.40 -2.41 -34.21
CA HIS A 4 8.83 -2.36 -33.89
C HIS A 4 9.37 -0.92 -34.03
N TYR A 5 10.13 -0.49 -33.02
CA TYR A 5 10.86 0.79 -32.98
C TYR A 5 12.38 0.62 -33.15
N ARG A 6 12.89 -0.61 -33.35
CA ARG A 6 14.30 -0.92 -33.66
C ARG A 6 14.38 -1.96 -34.79
N ALA A 7 15.41 -1.83 -35.62
CA ALA A 7 15.66 -2.70 -36.78
C ALA A 7 16.28 -4.06 -36.41
N ASP A 8 16.71 -4.23 -35.16
CA ASP A 8 17.24 -5.48 -34.64
C ASP A 8 16.07 -6.41 -34.26
N LEU A 9 15.96 -7.54 -34.96
CA LEU A 9 14.88 -8.53 -34.86
C LEU A 9 15.33 -9.79 -34.11
N THR A 10 16.38 -9.70 -33.30
CA THR A 10 16.88 -10.81 -32.47
C THR A 10 15.96 -11.15 -31.29
N ASP A 11 15.07 -10.26 -30.90
CA ASP A 11 14.10 -10.49 -29.83
C ASP A 11 12.94 -11.40 -30.27
N ASN A 12 12.40 -12.16 -29.31
CA ASN A 12 11.23 -12.99 -29.54
C ASN A 12 10.00 -12.12 -29.89
N PRO A 13 9.20 -12.50 -30.91
CA PRO A 13 8.01 -11.73 -31.27
C PRO A 13 6.96 -11.76 -30.16
N VAL A 14 6.39 -10.60 -29.84
CA VAL A 14 5.32 -10.47 -28.85
C VAL A 14 3.95 -10.40 -29.54
N PHE A 15 3.05 -11.31 -29.16
CA PHE A 15 1.69 -11.36 -29.70
C PHE A 15 0.67 -10.80 -28.71
N TYR A 16 -0.22 -9.94 -29.21
CA TYR A 16 -1.35 -9.40 -28.44
C TYR A 16 -2.67 -9.80 -29.09
N ILE A 17 -3.56 -10.39 -28.28
CA ILE A 17 -4.90 -10.82 -28.68
C ILE A 17 -5.91 -9.98 -27.89
N THR A 18 -6.92 -9.44 -28.58
CA THR A 18 -8.01 -8.66 -27.97
C THR A 18 -9.33 -9.00 -28.64
N LYS A 19 -10.43 -8.96 -27.88
CA LYS A 19 -11.80 -9.07 -28.41
C LYS A 19 -12.34 -7.73 -28.92
N ARG A 20 -11.58 -6.62 -28.78
CA ARG A 20 -12.01 -5.27 -29.18
C ARG A 20 -11.63 -4.99 -30.64
N LEU A 21 -12.59 -5.14 -31.55
CA LEU A 21 -12.39 -4.98 -33.00
C LEU A 21 -12.05 -3.54 -33.44
N GLN A 22 -12.49 -2.55 -32.67
CA GLN A 22 -12.27 -1.11 -32.94
C GLN A 22 -10.91 -0.58 -32.48
N TRP A 23 -10.09 -1.40 -31.81
CA TRP A 23 -8.82 -0.92 -31.26
C TRP A 23 -7.68 -0.99 -32.28
N GLN A 24 -7.06 0.15 -32.52
CA GLN A 24 -5.82 0.23 -33.28
C GLN A 24 -4.66 -0.35 -32.45
N ALA A 25 -3.64 -0.90 -33.10
CA ALA A 25 -2.54 -1.57 -32.37
C ALA A 25 -1.75 -0.66 -31.44
N LYS A 26 -1.65 0.64 -31.73
CA LYS A 26 -1.08 1.61 -30.78
C LYS A 26 -1.90 1.62 -29.47
N GLY A 27 -3.23 1.59 -29.57
CA GLY A 27 -4.13 1.50 -28.42
C GLY A 27 -3.99 0.18 -27.65
N VAL A 28 -3.92 -0.96 -28.37
CA VAL A 28 -3.69 -2.28 -27.76
C VAL A 28 -2.37 -2.31 -26.99
N SER A 29 -1.31 -1.77 -27.58
CA SER A 29 0.03 -1.72 -26.97
C SER A 29 0.06 -0.79 -25.75
N HIS A 30 -0.60 0.37 -25.83
CA HIS A 30 -0.72 1.31 -24.71
C HIS A 30 -1.45 0.67 -23.51
N ILE A 31 -2.59 0.02 -23.76
CA ILE A 31 -3.36 -0.64 -22.70
C ILE A 31 -2.58 -1.81 -22.11
N ARG A 32 -1.83 -2.56 -22.92
CA ARG A 32 -0.97 -3.65 -22.40
C ARG A 32 0.11 -3.17 -21.44
N ARG A 33 0.62 -1.94 -21.57
CA ARG A 33 1.56 -1.36 -20.60
C ARG A 33 0.96 -1.18 -19.21
N HIS A 34 -0.36 -1.01 -19.12
CA HIS A 34 -1.08 -0.89 -17.85
C HIS A 34 -1.25 -2.23 -17.11
N ARG A 35 -0.65 -3.33 -17.62
CA ARG A 35 -0.56 -4.60 -16.88
C ARG A 35 0.45 -4.50 -15.73
N TRP A 36 1.61 -3.88 -15.95
CA TRP A 36 2.72 -3.87 -14.98
C TRP A 36 2.34 -3.48 -13.54
N PRO A 37 1.41 -2.52 -13.30
CA PRO A 37 0.95 -2.19 -11.96
C PRO A 37 0.45 -3.38 -11.12
N VAL A 38 -0.09 -4.44 -11.74
CA VAL A 38 -0.51 -5.64 -10.98
C VAL A 38 0.68 -6.43 -10.44
N GLU A 39 1.78 -6.48 -11.19
CA GLU A 39 3.00 -7.15 -10.76
C GLU A 39 3.68 -6.34 -9.65
N VAL A 40 3.70 -5.01 -9.78
CA VAL A 40 4.13 -4.10 -8.70
C VAL A 40 3.29 -4.30 -7.44
N TYR A 41 1.97 -4.38 -7.55
CA TYR A 41 1.09 -4.69 -6.42
C TYR A 41 1.43 -6.05 -5.79
N HIS A 42 1.69 -7.08 -6.59
CA HIS A 42 2.06 -8.40 -6.05
C HIS A 42 3.42 -8.39 -5.35
N GLU A 43 4.40 -7.63 -5.85
CA GLU A 43 5.71 -7.51 -5.22
C GLU A 43 5.65 -6.68 -3.92
N GLU A 44 5.07 -5.49 -3.98
CA GLU A 44 4.97 -4.58 -2.84
C GLU A 44 3.96 -5.07 -1.79
N GLY A 45 2.85 -5.66 -2.24
CA GLY A 45 1.79 -6.19 -1.40
C GLY A 45 2.21 -7.38 -0.54
N LYS A 46 3.22 -8.16 -0.96
CA LYS A 46 3.83 -9.19 -0.07
C LYS A 46 4.33 -8.59 1.23
N ALA A 47 4.94 -7.41 1.15
CA ALA A 47 5.40 -6.72 2.34
C ALA A 47 4.24 -6.21 3.22
N GLU A 48 3.03 -6.06 2.69
CA GLU A 48 1.80 -5.79 3.46
C GLU A 48 1.11 -7.07 3.99
N GLY A 49 1.72 -8.24 3.78
CA GLY A 49 1.21 -9.52 4.27
C GLY A 49 0.37 -10.31 3.26
N LEU A 50 0.41 -9.97 1.97
CA LEU A 50 -0.33 -10.70 0.93
C LEU A 50 -0.01 -12.20 0.89
N ASP A 51 1.21 -12.60 1.25
CA ASP A 51 1.67 -13.99 1.30
C ASP A 51 1.82 -14.56 2.73
N GLN A 52 1.45 -13.79 3.76
CA GLN A 52 1.67 -14.14 5.17
C GLN A 52 0.44 -14.74 5.88
N TYR A 53 -0.62 -15.08 5.13
CA TYR A 53 -1.81 -15.69 5.74
C TYR A 53 -1.53 -17.14 6.13
N GLN A 54 -1.74 -17.48 7.41
CA GLN A 54 -1.76 -18.87 7.89
C GLN A 54 -3.20 -19.38 8.14
N LEU A 55 -4.19 -18.65 7.61
CA LEU A 55 -5.60 -18.90 7.81
C LEU A 55 -6.04 -20.12 6.99
N ARG A 56 -6.86 -20.99 7.59
CA ARG A 56 -7.38 -22.21 6.95
C ARG A 56 -8.76 -22.03 6.32
N GLY A 57 -9.51 -21.01 6.73
CA GLY A 57 -10.86 -20.74 6.24
C GLY A 57 -10.84 -19.81 5.03
N PHE A 58 -11.57 -20.16 3.97
CA PHE A 58 -11.63 -19.37 2.74
C PHE A 58 -12.11 -17.94 2.98
N GLU A 59 -13.16 -17.76 3.78
CA GLU A 59 -13.69 -16.44 4.14
C GLU A 59 -12.63 -15.58 4.88
N ALA A 60 -11.84 -16.20 5.75
CA ALA A 60 -10.78 -15.51 6.47
C ALA A 60 -9.64 -15.09 5.53
N ILE A 61 -9.31 -15.92 4.54
CA ILE A 61 -8.33 -15.60 3.49
C ILE A 61 -8.84 -14.44 2.62
N GLU A 62 -10.09 -14.49 2.17
CA GLU A 62 -10.69 -13.42 1.36
C GLU A 62 -10.70 -12.09 2.11
N ARG A 63 -11.12 -12.09 3.38
CA ARG A 63 -11.10 -10.89 4.22
C ARG A 63 -9.69 -10.35 4.43
N HIS A 64 -8.71 -11.24 4.66
CA HIS A 64 -7.31 -10.85 4.77
C HIS A 64 -6.80 -10.18 3.49
N MET A 65 -7.02 -10.80 2.33
CA MET A 65 -6.63 -10.23 1.03
C MET A 65 -7.31 -8.88 0.78
N ALA A 66 -8.59 -8.73 1.11
CA ALA A 66 -9.31 -7.47 0.99
C ALA A 66 -8.70 -6.37 1.88
N LEU A 67 -8.36 -6.70 3.13
CA LEU A 67 -7.70 -5.76 4.04
C LEU A 67 -6.32 -5.33 3.53
N VAL A 68 -5.52 -6.28 3.04
CA VAL A 68 -4.21 -5.99 2.43
C VAL A 68 -4.36 -5.05 1.23
N ALA A 69 -5.33 -5.31 0.35
CA ALA A 69 -5.61 -4.45 -0.80
C ALA A 69 -6.01 -3.03 -0.35
N VAL A 70 -6.86 -2.89 0.67
CA VAL A 70 -7.27 -1.60 1.22
C VAL A 70 -6.06 -0.83 1.80
N VAL A 71 -5.23 -1.48 2.62
CA VAL A 71 -4.02 -0.86 3.18
C VAL A 71 -3.08 -0.38 2.09
N TYR A 72 -2.83 -1.22 1.09
CA TYR A 72 -1.99 -0.85 -0.05
C TYR A 72 -2.55 0.35 -0.82
N SER A 73 -3.86 0.35 -1.13
CA SER A 73 -4.51 1.48 -1.80
C SER A 73 -4.44 2.77 -0.97
N LEU A 74 -4.60 2.70 0.35
CA LEU A 74 -4.45 3.84 1.24
C LEU A 74 -3.01 4.39 1.23
N LEU A 75 -1.99 3.52 1.21
CA LEU A 75 -0.60 3.95 1.10
C LEU A 75 -0.29 4.62 -0.23
N LEU A 76 -0.88 4.14 -1.32
CA LEU A 76 -0.73 4.77 -2.63
C LEU A 76 -1.46 6.12 -2.69
N ALA A 77 -2.64 6.22 -2.09
CA ALA A 77 -3.37 7.48 -1.98
C ALA A 77 -2.65 8.51 -1.09
N ALA A 78 -2.04 8.06 0.02
CA ALA A 78 -1.26 8.91 0.92
C ALA A 78 -0.08 9.59 0.22
N GLN A 79 0.55 8.91 -0.74
CA GLN A 79 1.60 9.49 -1.58
C GLN A 79 1.12 10.64 -2.47
N GLN A 80 -0.18 10.75 -2.72
CA GLN A 80 -0.77 11.77 -3.56
C GLN A 80 -1.49 12.87 -2.76
N ASP A 81 -1.53 12.76 -1.43
CA ASP A 81 -2.19 13.73 -0.54
C ASP A 81 -1.19 14.76 0.02
N PRO A 82 -1.09 15.97 -0.56
CA PRO A 82 -0.11 16.99 -0.15
C PRO A 82 -0.28 17.44 1.30
N ALA A 83 -1.50 17.46 1.83
CA ALA A 83 -1.77 17.90 3.20
C ALA A 83 -1.22 16.88 4.21
N LEU A 84 -1.43 15.58 3.92
CA LEU A 84 -0.86 14.50 4.72
C LEU A 84 0.67 14.52 4.65
N GLN A 85 1.26 14.76 3.47
CA GLN A 85 2.72 14.84 3.34
C GLN A 85 3.31 15.94 4.21
N GLN A 86 2.75 17.16 4.13
CA GLN A 86 3.22 18.30 4.91
C GLN A 86 3.12 18.05 6.42
N LYS A 87 2.02 17.44 6.86
CA LYS A 87 1.83 17.08 8.27
C LYS A 87 2.89 16.08 8.73
N LEU A 88 3.11 15.00 7.96
CA LEU A 88 4.10 13.98 8.30
C LEU A 88 5.54 14.53 8.27
N GLN A 89 5.89 15.37 7.28
CA GLN A 89 7.20 16.03 7.22
C GLN A 89 7.43 16.95 8.42
N GLY A 90 6.42 17.74 8.79
CA GLY A 90 6.51 18.66 9.93
C GLY A 90 6.64 17.94 11.27
N GLU A 91 5.89 16.86 11.47
CA GLU A 91 5.91 16.11 12.73
C GLU A 91 7.11 15.17 12.87
N LEU A 92 7.50 14.48 11.79
CA LEU A 92 8.58 13.48 11.81
C LEU A 92 9.94 14.07 11.45
N LYS A 93 10.00 15.29 10.89
CA LYS A 93 11.23 15.95 10.38
C LYS A 93 12.02 15.07 9.40
N LEU A 94 11.30 14.33 8.56
CA LEU A 94 11.86 13.48 7.51
C LEU A 94 11.55 14.07 6.14
N GLU A 95 12.48 13.98 5.19
CA GLU A 95 12.13 14.16 3.78
C GLU A 95 11.42 12.88 3.31
N LEU A 96 10.19 13.03 2.81
CA LEU A 96 9.41 11.87 2.38
C LEU A 96 9.82 11.45 0.97
N GLU A 97 10.50 10.32 0.83
CA GLU A 97 10.78 9.69 -0.46
C GLU A 97 9.52 8.97 -1.01
N GLY A 98 9.35 8.96 -2.33
CA GLY A 98 8.14 8.49 -3.02
C GLY A 98 7.92 6.97 -3.08
N SER A 99 8.58 6.16 -2.25
CA SER A 99 8.43 4.69 -2.28
C SER A 99 7.41 4.17 -1.26
N VAL A 100 6.58 3.19 -1.62
CA VAL A 100 5.57 2.59 -0.72
C VAL A 100 6.16 2.12 0.63
N PRO A 101 7.33 1.45 0.69
CA PRO A 101 7.93 1.02 1.97
C PRO A 101 8.34 2.19 2.87
N PHE A 102 8.70 3.33 2.30
CA PHE A 102 9.02 4.52 3.06
C PHE A 102 7.77 5.14 3.68
N TRP A 103 6.69 5.27 2.90
CA TRP A 103 5.39 5.75 3.37
C TRP A 103 4.79 4.90 4.47
N ARG A 104 4.95 3.57 4.39
CA ARG A 104 4.57 2.66 5.46
C ARG A 104 5.29 2.98 6.77
N ARG A 105 6.62 3.14 6.73
CA ARG A 105 7.43 3.46 7.91
C ARG A 105 7.06 4.83 8.49
N ALA A 106 6.84 5.83 7.63
CA ALA A 106 6.40 7.15 8.07
C ALA A 106 5.02 7.10 8.76
N ALA A 107 4.05 6.38 8.19
CA ALA A 107 2.73 6.21 8.79
C ALA A 107 2.78 5.44 10.13
N GLN A 108 3.61 4.40 10.22
CA GLN A 108 3.86 3.67 11.47
C GLN A 108 4.50 4.58 12.53
N ALA A 109 5.52 5.37 12.16
CA ALA A 109 6.18 6.30 13.06
C ALA A 109 5.20 7.38 13.57
N HIS A 110 4.35 7.93 12.70
CA HIS A 110 3.31 8.89 13.10
C HIS A 110 2.26 8.26 14.04
N SER A 111 1.91 7.00 13.82
CA SER A 111 1.00 6.26 14.72
C SER A 111 1.62 6.07 16.10
N LEU A 112 2.91 5.71 16.17
CA LEU A 112 3.65 5.61 17.43
C LEU A 112 3.80 6.95 18.13
N TRP A 113 4.08 8.01 17.37
CA TRP A 113 4.15 9.38 17.90
C TRP A 113 2.80 9.81 18.51
N SER A 114 1.70 9.55 17.79
CA SER A 114 0.35 9.82 18.26
C SER A 114 0.03 9.05 19.54
N LEU A 115 0.44 7.78 19.62
CA LEU A 115 0.30 6.98 20.84
C LEU A 115 1.11 7.57 22.00
N ALA A 116 2.34 8.01 21.77
CA ALA A 116 3.16 8.65 22.79
C ALA A 116 2.55 9.96 23.29
N LEU A 117 2.00 10.79 22.38
CA LEU A 117 1.27 12.01 22.73
C LEU A 117 0.02 11.71 23.55
N PHE A 118 -0.74 10.67 23.18
CA PHE A 118 -1.91 10.21 23.91
C PHE A 118 -1.55 9.76 25.34
N ILE A 119 -0.51 8.93 25.48
CA ILE A 119 0.00 8.49 26.79
C ILE A 119 0.42 9.69 27.62
N ARG A 120 1.22 10.60 27.05
CA ARG A 120 1.67 11.81 27.74
C ARG A 120 0.50 12.67 28.22
N ALA A 121 -0.54 12.83 27.41
CA ALA A 121 -1.73 13.60 27.77
C ALA A 121 -2.49 12.95 28.95
N GLY A 122 -2.66 11.63 28.94
CA GLY A 122 -3.29 10.90 30.05
C GLY A 122 -2.50 10.99 31.36
N LEU A 123 -1.17 10.81 31.28
CA LEU A 123 -0.29 10.96 32.44
C LEU A 123 -0.31 12.39 33.01
N ALA A 124 -0.33 13.41 32.14
CA ALA A 124 -0.43 14.82 32.56
C ALA A 124 -1.76 15.13 33.28
N GLN A 125 -2.81 14.34 33.05
CA GLN A 125 -4.10 14.43 33.74
C GLN A 125 -4.15 13.60 35.04
N GLY A 126 -3.02 13.03 35.47
CA GLY A 126 -2.93 12.21 36.69
C GLY A 126 -3.45 10.78 36.51
N GLN A 127 -3.75 10.34 35.29
CA GLN A 127 -4.13 8.96 35.02
C GLN A 127 -2.89 8.06 35.10
N THR A 128 -3.08 6.82 35.53
CA THR A 128 -2.02 5.80 35.48
C THR A 128 -1.90 5.24 34.06
N LEU A 129 -0.71 4.73 33.71
CA LEU A 129 -0.49 4.08 32.41
C LEU A 129 -1.50 2.97 32.13
N HIS A 130 -1.88 2.19 33.14
CA HIS A 130 -2.89 1.14 33.03
C HIS A 130 -4.27 1.70 32.64
N GLN A 131 -4.68 2.83 33.21
CA GLN A 131 -5.96 3.47 32.86
C GLN A 131 -5.96 3.99 31.42
N VAL A 132 -4.83 4.55 30.97
CA VAL A 132 -4.69 5.08 29.60
C VAL A 132 -4.63 3.96 28.55
N MET A 133 -3.87 2.89 28.83
CA MET A 133 -3.66 1.78 27.89
C MET A 133 -4.78 0.73 27.91
N GLY A 134 -5.52 0.60 29.02
CA GLY A 134 -6.55 -0.42 29.20
C GLY A 134 -7.61 -0.49 28.08
N PRO A 135 -8.17 0.64 27.60
CA PRO A 135 -9.08 0.62 26.45
C PRO A 135 -8.44 0.12 25.16
N LEU A 136 -7.19 0.53 24.88
CA LEU A 136 -6.46 0.13 23.67
C LEU A 136 -6.13 -1.37 23.68
N LEU A 137 -5.66 -1.88 24.82
CA LEU A 137 -5.34 -3.30 24.98
C LEU A 137 -6.58 -4.18 24.87
N ARG A 138 -7.71 -3.75 25.44
CA ARG A 138 -8.98 -4.49 25.29
C ARG A 138 -9.44 -4.54 23.83
N ALA A 139 -9.30 -3.44 23.09
CA ALA A 139 -9.64 -3.43 21.67
C ALA A 139 -8.70 -4.32 20.84
N ALA A 140 -7.40 -4.35 21.15
CA ALA A 140 -6.41 -5.15 20.44
C ALA A 140 -6.51 -6.67 20.74
N CYS A 141 -6.92 -7.04 21.95
CA CYS A 141 -7.00 -8.44 22.40
C CYS A 141 -8.41 -9.06 22.28
N ALA A 142 -9.39 -8.33 21.74
CA ALA A 142 -10.77 -8.83 21.60
C ALA A 142 -10.99 -9.78 20.40
N HIS A 143 -9.93 -10.29 19.80
CA HIS A 143 -9.97 -11.18 18.63
C HIS A 143 -9.25 -12.51 18.91
#